data_AF-A0A2N7Q1K0-F1
#
_entry.id   AF-A0A2N7Q1K0-F1
#
_cell.length_a   1.000
_cell.length_b   1.000
_cell.length_c   1.000
_cell.angle_alpha   90.00
_cell.angle_beta   90.00
_cell.angle_gamma   90.00
#
_symmetry.space_group_name_H-M   'P 1'
#
loop_
_entity.id
_entity.type
_entity.pdbx_description
1 polymer ?
#
loop_
_entity_poly.entity_id
_entity_poly.type
_entity_poly.pdbx_seq_one_letter_code
_entity_poly.pdbx_strand_id
1 'polypeptide(L)'
;MKTKGFNISLIVQSFINLEKAYKDILKNLKLPKESFIQNKLVIDKVRTDFNIAFEAAMRPCRHISQVLNIKTTKHCLYELSEALGFPFAKDMKDLSEFYVNYRDLKKEIDPSYLYDFLNTHIKLFRDFAEQIINYIKNTTKNYLLIDYDLLNEKAKHIKDAVEKLRFVLSKDETEFLSKPMYFDRAKYFYQVAYDALFDICRHLAPKFKLKNPSDDCLVVMAQANIVENPNIAYDMMRLKNKLITTWDVDHREFYEALKKLLPYFEAYIKELSASVKELVKNV
;
A
#
# COMPACT_ATOMS: atom_id res chain seq x y z
N MET A 1 -4.64 17.82 19.92
CA MET A 1 -4.11 16.58 19.31
C MET A 1 -5.14 16.07 18.31
N LYS A 2 -4.82 16.00 17.01
CA LYS A 2 -5.68 15.28 16.06
C LYS A 2 -5.70 13.81 16.49
N THR A 3 -6.85 13.28 16.88
CA THR A 3 -7.07 11.83 17.01
C THR A 3 -6.73 11.22 15.65
N LYS A 4 -5.62 10.49 15.56
CA LYS A 4 -5.25 9.80 14.31
C LYS A 4 -6.34 8.76 14.02
N GLY A 5 -6.98 8.85 12.86
CA GLY A 5 -7.92 7.84 12.40
C GLY A 5 -7.21 6.53 12.02
N PHE A 6 -7.98 5.57 11.51
CA PHE A 6 -7.39 4.36 10.93
C PHE A 6 -6.58 4.73 9.68
N ASN A 7 -5.29 4.38 9.64
CA ASN A 7 -4.46 4.51 8.45
C ASN A 7 -4.82 3.33 7.54
N ILE A 8 -5.67 3.60 6.57
CA ILE A 8 -6.28 2.58 5.74
C ILE A 8 -5.25 1.97 4.80
N SER A 9 -4.35 2.77 4.23
CA SER A 9 -3.30 2.28 3.34
C SER A 9 -2.34 1.33 4.06
N LEU A 10 -1.96 1.64 5.31
CA LEU A 10 -1.15 0.75 6.15
C LEU A 10 -1.86 -0.58 6.40
N ILE A 11 -3.15 -0.55 6.75
CA ILE A 11 -3.92 -1.75 7.07
C ILE A 11 -4.07 -2.63 5.83
N VAL A 12 -4.50 -2.05 4.70
CA VAL A 12 -4.69 -2.78 3.44
C VAL A 12 -3.37 -3.37 2.93
N GLN A 13 -2.28 -2.59 2.93
CA GLN A 13 -0.98 -3.10 2.48
C GLN A 13 -0.46 -4.22 3.37
N SER A 14 -0.69 -4.14 4.68
CA SER A 14 -0.30 -5.21 5.60
C SER A 14 -1.10 -6.48 5.34
N PHE A 15 -2.40 -6.37 5.06
CA PHE A 15 -3.22 -7.53 4.74
C PHE A 15 -2.94 -8.13 3.35
N ILE A 16 -2.49 -7.34 2.37
CA ILE A 16 -1.96 -7.88 1.10
C ILE A 16 -0.72 -8.74 1.35
N ASN A 17 0.20 -8.26 2.20
CA ASN A 17 1.40 -9.02 2.55
C ASN A 17 1.05 -10.30 3.34
N LEU A 18 0.08 -10.20 4.25
CA LEU A 18 -0.47 -11.33 4.98
C LEU A 18 -1.04 -12.38 4.02
N GLU A 19 -1.86 -11.97 3.05
CA GLU A 19 -2.49 -12.88 2.09
C GLU A 19 -1.45 -13.62 1.25
N LYS A 20 -0.38 -12.94 0.83
CA LYS A 20 0.72 -13.56 0.09
C LYS A 20 1.39 -14.66 0.92
N ALA A 21 1.82 -14.35 2.14
CA ALA A 21 2.45 -15.31 3.04
C ALA A 21 1.50 -16.47 3.39
N TYR A 22 0.23 -16.17 3.65
CA TYR A 22 -0.81 -17.16 3.91
C TYR A 22 -0.97 -18.16 2.76
N LYS A 23 -0.99 -17.68 1.49
CA LYS A 23 -1.06 -18.55 0.31
C LYS A 23 0.17 -19.45 0.17
N ASP A 24 1.36 -18.92 0.46
CA ASP A 24 2.61 -19.71 0.43
C ASP A 24 2.62 -20.81 1.50
N ILE A 25 2.11 -20.52 2.71
CA ILE A 25 1.94 -21.53 3.78
C ILE A 25 0.96 -22.61 3.31
N LEU A 26 -0.23 -22.23 2.84
CA LEU A 26 -1.24 -23.18 2.37
C LEU A 26 -0.73 -24.07 1.24
N LYS A 27 0.07 -23.54 0.32
CA LYS A 27 0.66 -24.33 -0.77
C LYS A 27 1.51 -25.47 -0.23
N ASN A 28 2.28 -25.23 0.83
CA ASN A 28 3.14 -26.23 1.46
C ASN A 28 2.38 -27.20 2.38
N LEU A 29 1.31 -26.74 3.04
CA LEU A 29 0.44 -27.59 3.86
C LEU A 29 -0.45 -28.54 3.04
N LYS A 30 -0.50 -28.40 1.71
CA LYS A 30 -1.17 -29.38 0.83
C LYS A 30 -0.41 -30.71 0.71
N LEU A 31 0.86 -30.74 1.10
CA LEU A 31 1.63 -31.97 1.12
C LEU A 31 1.07 -32.93 2.17
N PRO A 32 1.04 -34.25 1.91
CA PRO A 32 0.73 -35.24 2.95
C PRO A 32 1.66 -35.05 4.15
N LYS A 33 1.14 -35.31 5.36
CA LYS A 33 1.87 -35.09 6.60
C LYS A 33 3.23 -35.79 6.60
N GLU A 34 3.30 -37.02 6.12
CA GLU A 34 4.53 -37.81 6.02
C GLU A 34 5.58 -37.13 5.12
N SER A 35 5.14 -36.54 4.00
CA SER A 35 6.02 -35.81 3.09
C SER A 35 6.46 -34.46 3.67
N PHE A 36 5.61 -33.81 4.44
CA PHE A 36 5.94 -32.55 5.12
C PHE A 36 7.02 -32.76 6.19
N ILE A 37 6.82 -33.74 7.09
CA ILE A 37 7.72 -33.95 8.25
C ILE A 37 9.14 -34.35 7.86
N GLN A 38 9.31 -34.96 6.68
CA GLN A 38 10.62 -35.38 6.16
C GLN A 38 11.34 -34.26 5.40
N ASN A 39 10.66 -33.17 5.07
CA ASN A 39 11.20 -32.12 4.21
C ASN A 39 11.60 -30.87 5.01
N LYS A 40 12.88 -30.80 5.40
CA LYS A 40 13.44 -29.68 6.14
C LYS A 40 13.26 -28.32 5.44
N LEU A 41 13.42 -28.27 4.12
CA LEU A 41 13.26 -27.02 3.36
C LEU A 41 11.83 -26.49 3.43
N VAL A 42 10.84 -27.39 3.36
CA VAL A 42 9.42 -27.03 3.50
C VAL A 42 9.13 -26.53 4.92
N ILE A 43 9.66 -27.21 5.94
CA ILE A 43 9.52 -26.81 7.34
C ILE A 43 10.08 -25.40 7.56
N ASP A 44 11.32 -25.14 7.12
CA ASP A 44 11.96 -23.84 7.26
C ASP A 44 11.21 -22.73 6.50
N LYS A 45 10.72 -23.05 5.30
CA LYS A 45 9.93 -22.13 4.48
C LYS A 45 8.61 -21.76 5.16
N VAL A 46 7.87 -22.75 5.66
CA VAL A 46 6.57 -22.52 6.31
C VAL A 46 6.72 -21.74 7.62
N ARG A 47 7.76 -22.01 8.41
CA ARG A 47 8.06 -21.21 9.63
C ARG A 47 8.38 -19.76 9.27
N THR A 48 9.16 -19.55 8.21
CA THR A 48 9.49 -18.21 7.72
C THR A 48 8.24 -17.47 7.27
N ASP A 49 7.41 -18.11 6.45
CA ASP A 49 6.18 -17.50 5.95
C ASP A 49 5.16 -17.25 7.07
N PHE A 50 5.10 -18.13 8.09
CA PHE A 50 4.29 -17.90 9.29
C PHE A 50 4.73 -16.65 10.04
N ASN A 51 6.04 -16.45 10.25
CA ASN A 51 6.55 -15.24 10.89
C ASN A 51 6.19 -13.98 10.09
N ILE A 52 6.29 -14.03 8.75
CA ILE A 52 5.90 -12.93 7.87
C ILE A 52 4.40 -12.64 8.00
N ALA A 53 3.56 -13.67 7.97
CA ALA A 53 2.11 -13.54 8.18
C ALA A 53 1.79 -12.93 9.55
N PHE A 54 2.43 -13.42 10.61
CA PHE A 54 2.20 -12.92 11.96
C PHE A 54 2.58 -11.44 12.10
N GLU A 55 3.76 -11.03 11.63
CA GLU A 55 4.18 -9.62 11.68
C GLU A 55 3.32 -8.72 10.78
N ALA A 56 2.86 -9.24 9.63
CA ALA A 56 1.93 -8.55 8.76
C ALA A 56 0.57 -8.31 9.44
N ALA A 57 0.08 -9.24 10.28
CA ALA A 57 -1.13 -9.05 11.09
C ALA A 57 -0.90 -8.14 12.31
N MET A 58 0.29 -8.21 12.92
CA MET A 58 0.66 -7.39 14.09
C MET A 58 0.70 -5.89 13.78
N ARG A 59 1.10 -5.50 12.57
CA ARG A 59 1.18 -4.09 12.18
C ARG A 59 -0.18 -3.37 12.22
N PRO A 60 -1.25 -3.87 11.56
CA PRO A 60 -2.61 -3.39 11.76
C PRO A 60 -3.07 -3.44 13.21
N CYS A 61 -2.77 -4.54 13.92
CA CYS A 61 -3.18 -4.69 15.31
C CYS A 61 -2.66 -3.56 16.20
N ARG A 62 -1.35 -3.28 16.14
CA ARG A 62 -0.71 -2.21 16.92
C ARG A 62 -1.29 -0.84 16.55
N HIS A 63 -1.45 -0.57 15.25
CA HIS A 63 -2.04 0.69 14.78
C HIS A 63 -3.46 0.89 15.31
N ILE A 64 -4.32 -0.11 15.16
CA ILE A 64 -5.73 -0.04 15.57
C ILE A 64 -5.83 0.08 17.09
N SER A 65 -5.02 -0.68 17.83
CA SER A 65 -4.98 -0.59 19.30
C SER A 65 -4.58 0.80 19.77
N GLN A 66 -3.61 1.45 19.10
CA GLN A 66 -3.25 2.84 19.38
C GLN A 66 -4.40 3.81 19.08
N VAL A 67 -5.09 3.66 17.94
CA VAL A 67 -6.23 4.50 17.57
C VAL A 67 -7.38 4.37 18.57
N LEU A 68 -7.64 3.16 19.06
CA LEU A 68 -8.72 2.84 19.98
C LEU A 68 -8.33 2.96 21.46
N ASN A 69 -7.09 3.33 21.78
CA ASN A 69 -6.54 3.33 23.13
C ASN A 69 -6.66 1.99 23.87
N ILE A 70 -6.57 0.87 23.12
CA ILE A 70 -6.54 -0.48 23.69
C ILE A 70 -5.11 -0.79 24.11
N LYS A 71 -4.93 -1.18 25.38
CA LYS A 71 -3.62 -1.60 25.89
C LYS A 71 -3.31 -3.00 25.39
N THR A 72 -2.17 -3.15 24.71
CA THR A 72 -1.70 -4.43 24.18
C THR A 72 -0.26 -4.71 24.60
N THR A 73 0.08 -5.99 24.76
CA THR A 73 1.41 -6.50 25.06
C THR A 73 2.00 -7.23 23.84
N LYS A 74 2.73 -8.33 24.06
CA LYS A 74 3.22 -9.22 23.00
C LYS A 74 2.09 -10.05 22.34
N HIS A 75 0.89 -10.04 22.91
CA HIS A 75 -0.29 -10.78 22.44
C HIS A 75 -1.34 -9.90 21.76
N CYS A 76 -0.89 -8.85 21.03
CA CYS A 76 -1.79 -7.86 20.43
C CYS A 76 -2.97 -8.48 19.67
N LEU A 77 -2.74 -9.49 18.82
CA LEU A 77 -3.81 -10.09 18.01
C LEU A 77 -4.95 -10.64 18.88
N TYR A 78 -4.61 -11.31 19.98
CA TYR A 78 -5.58 -11.79 20.96
C TYR A 78 -6.27 -10.62 21.68
N GLU A 79 -5.50 -9.71 22.28
CA GLU A 79 -6.01 -8.62 23.12
C GLU A 79 -6.94 -7.69 22.31
N LEU A 80 -6.58 -7.38 21.06
CA LEU A 80 -7.43 -6.62 20.17
C LEU A 80 -8.69 -7.40 19.77
N SER A 81 -8.55 -8.69 19.43
CA SER A 81 -9.72 -9.53 19.07
C SER A 81 -10.70 -9.65 20.23
N GLU A 82 -10.21 -9.78 21.47
CA GLU A 82 -11.01 -9.83 22.68
C GLU A 82 -11.71 -8.49 22.93
N ALA A 83 -10.97 -7.38 22.87
CA ALA A 83 -11.54 -6.03 23.05
C ALA A 83 -12.61 -5.67 22.00
N LEU A 84 -12.50 -6.20 20.78
CA LEU A 84 -13.48 -6.02 19.71
C LEU A 84 -14.58 -7.10 19.70
N GLY A 85 -14.54 -8.08 20.59
CA GLY A 85 -15.56 -9.12 20.71
C GLY A 85 -15.58 -10.13 19.56
N PHE A 86 -14.43 -10.43 18.95
CA PHE A 86 -14.35 -11.42 17.88
C PHE A 86 -14.52 -12.85 18.41
N PRO A 87 -15.28 -13.72 17.73
CA PRO A 87 -15.64 -15.05 18.25
C PRO A 87 -14.43 -16.00 18.42
N PHE A 88 -13.36 -15.77 17.66
CA PHE A 88 -12.12 -16.57 17.68
C PHE A 88 -11.03 -15.98 18.58
N ALA A 89 -11.34 -14.98 19.42
CA ALA A 89 -10.31 -14.31 20.23
C ALA A 89 -9.50 -15.30 21.07
N LYS A 90 -10.14 -16.31 21.67
CA LYS A 90 -9.46 -17.35 22.45
C LYS A 90 -8.44 -18.13 21.61
N ASP A 91 -8.80 -18.57 20.42
CA ASP A 91 -7.91 -19.33 19.52
C ASP A 91 -6.73 -18.46 19.03
N MET A 92 -6.94 -17.14 18.95
CA MET A 92 -5.88 -16.18 18.62
C MET A 92 -4.78 -16.11 19.69
N LYS A 93 -5.10 -16.49 20.94
CA LYS A 93 -4.12 -16.60 22.02
C LYS A 93 -3.10 -17.70 21.70
N ASP A 94 -3.57 -18.86 21.26
CA ASP A 94 -2.72 -20.01 20.91
C ASP A 94 -1.78 -19.66 19.74
N LEU A 95 -2.30 -18.97 18.73
CA LEU A 95 -1.51 -18.44 17.61
C LEU A 95 -0.39 -17.48 18.10
N SER A 96 -0.73 -16.61 19.05
CA SER A 96 0.21 -15.63 19.61
C SER A 96 1.28 -16.30 20.48
N GLU A 97 0.91 -17.29 21.29
CA GLU A 97 1.84 -18.07 22.10
C GLU A 97 2.78 -18.90 21.24
N PHE A 98 2.26 -19.54 20.19
CA PHE A 98 3.07 -20.24 19.21
C PHE A 98 4.11 -19.32 18.59
N TYR A 99 3.73 -18.12 18.14
CA TYR A 99 4.67 -17.15 17.60
C TYR A 99 5.75 -16.76 18.61
N VAL A 100 5.37 -16.41 19.84
CA VAL A 100 6.34 -16.05 20.90
C VAL A 100 7.33 -17.18 21.15
N ASN A 101 6.85 -18.43 21.13
CA ASN A 101 7.66 -19.60 21.41
C ASN A 101 8.55 -20.02 20.24
N TYR A 102 8.15 -19.81 18.99
CA TYR A 102 8.79 -20.41 17.80
C TYR A 102 9.22 -19.41 16.72
N ARG A 103 9.09 -18.09 16.95
CA ARG A 103 9.58 -17.05 16.02
C ARG A 103 11.08 -17.14 15.74
N ASP A 104 11.87 -17.61 16.71
CA ASP A 104 13.29 -17.87 16.49
C ASP A 104 13.44 -19.16 15.67
N LEU A 105 13.87 -19.01 14.41
CA LEU A 105 14.04 -20.12 13.49
C LEU A 105 15.10 -21.13 13.94
N LYS A 106 16.03 -20.73 14.83
CA LYS A 106 17.03 -21.64 15.41
C LYS A 106 16.45 -22.60 16.43
N LYS A 107 15.31 -22.27 17.04
CA LYS A 107 14.66 -23.14 18.02
C LYS A 107 14.08 -24.36 17.29
N GLU A 108 14.34 -25.53 17.83
CA GLU A 108 13.77 -26.78 17.33
C GLU A 108 12.26 -26.83 17.57
N ILE A 109 11.56 -27.45 16.63
CA ILE A 109 10.13 -27.70 16.69
C ILE A 109 9.87 -29.07 16.10
N ASP A 110 9.02 -29.85 16.76
CA ASP A 110 8.57 -31.13 16.22
C ASP A 110 7.79 -30.88 14.91
N PRO A 111 8.21 -31.46 13.76
CA PRO A 111 7.57 -31.21 12.48
C PRO A 111 6.10 -31.66 12.43
N SER A 112 5.74 -32.72 13.17
CA SER A 112 4.37 -33.21 13.23
C SER A 112 3.47 -32.21 13.95
N TYR A 113 3.91 -31.69 15.11
CA TYR A 113 3.25 -30.62 15.84
C TYR A 113 3.09 -29.35 14.99
N LEU A 114 4.15 -28.92 14.29
CA LEU A 114 4.07 -27.76 13.39
C LEU A 114 2.97 -27.94 12.34
N TYR A 115 2.93 -29.10 11.68
CA TYR A 115 1.95 -29.38 10.65
C TYR A 115 0.51 -29.35 11.20
N ASP A 116 0.25 -30.02 12.31
CA ASP A 116 -1.08 -30.09 12.93
C ASP A 116 -1.53 -28.72 13.45
N PHE A 117 -0.62 -27.99 14.09
CA PHE A 117 -0.88 -26.66 14.62
C PHE A 117 -1.31 -25.70 13.51
N LEU A 118 -0.55 -25.67 12.40
CA LEU A 118 -0.85 -24.78 11.29
C LEU A 118 -2.14 -25.15 10.58
N ASN A 119 -2.41 -26.43 10.34
CA ASN A 119 -3.68 -26.86 9.74
C ASN A 119 -4.90 -26.44 10.58
N THR A 120 -4.75 -26.38 11.90
CA THR A 120 -5.81 -25.98 12.82
C THR A 120 -5.98 -24.45 12.87
N HIS A 121 -4.88 -23.69 12.97
CA HIS A 121 -4.93 -22.28 13.34
C HIS A 121 -4.68 -21.29 12.20
N ILE A 122 -4.13 -21.72 11.05
CA ILE A 122 -3.69 -20.75 10.02
C ILE A 122 -4.84 -19.90 9.48
N LYS A 123 -6.06 -20.44 9.47
CA LYS A 123 -7.29 -19.74 9.05
C LYS A 123 -7.55 -18.46 9.87
N LEU A 124 -7.11 -18.43 11.13
CA LEU A 124 -7.29 -17.27 12.03
C LEU A 124 -6.71 -15.98 11.46
N PHE A 125 -5.64 -16.03 10.65
CA PHE A 125 -5.11 -14.85 9.98
C PHE A 125 -6.12 -14.19 9.04
N ARG A 126 -6.84 -15.02 8.27
CA ARG A 126 -7.86 -14.54 7.34
C ARG A 126 -9.07 -14.01 8.12
N ASP A 127 -9.52 -14.77 9.12
CA ASP A 127 -10.68 -14.40 9.92
C ASP A 127 -10.41 -13.09 10.69
N PHE A 128 -9.18 -12.87 11.19
CA PHE A 128 -8.74 -11.60 11.76
C PHE A 128 -8.78 -10.45 10.75
N ALA A 129 -8.16 -10.62 9.58
CA ALA A 129 -8.14 -9.58 8.57
C ALA A 129 -9.57 -9.18 8.13
N GLU A 130 -10.44 -10.16 7.92
CA GLU A 130 -11.84 -9.95 7.55
C GLU A 130 -12.61 -9.17 8.64
N GLN A 131 -12.52 -9.60 9.89
CA GLN A 131 -13.21 -8.92 11.00
C GLN A 131 -12.71 -7.49 11.20
N ILE A 132 -11.41 -7.25 11.08
CA ILE A 132 -10.83 -5.91 11.16
C ILE A 132 -11.35 -5.02 10.02
N ILE A 133 -11.36 -5.52 8.78
CA ILE A 133 -11.91 -4.77 7.65
C ILE A 133 -13.39 -4.44 7.88
N ASN A 134 -14.19 -5.41 8.31
CA ASN A 134 -15.61 -5.20 8.57
C ASN A 134 -15.83 -4.19 9.70
N TYR A 135 -15.07 -4.29 10.79
CA TYR A 135 -15.10 -3.33 11.89
C TYR A 135 -14.82 -1.90 11.41
N ILE A 136 -13.76 -1.70 10.61
CA ILE A 136 -13.41 -0.38 10.06
C ILE A 136 -14.53 0.16 9.17
N LYS A 137 -15.03 -0.65 8.23
CA LYS A 137 -16.11 -0.24 7.32
C LYS A 137 -17.36 0.18 8.10
N ASN A 138 -17.76 -0.60 9.09
CA ASN A 138 -18.97 -0.35 9.87
C ASN A 138 -18.85 0.89 10.76
N THR A 139 -17.68 1.09 11.36
CA THR A 139 -17.40 2.20 12.29
C THR A 139 -17.21 3.53 11.56
N THR A 140 -16.54 3.51 10.41
CA THR A 140 -16.20 4.74 9.66
C THR A 140 -17.17 5.06 8.54
N LYS A 141 -18.05 4.13 8.17
CA LYS A 141 -18.87 4.17 6.94
C LYS A 141 -18.04 4.28 5.65
N ASN A 142 -16.75 3.99 5.73
CA ASN A 142 -15.83 3.98 4.59
C ASN A 142 -15.75 2.58 3.97
N TYR A 143 -16.83 2.16 3.30
CA TYR A 143 -16.97 0.81 2.74
C TYR A 143 -15.94 0.49 1.64
N LEU A 144 -15.43 1.52 0.96
CA LEU A 144 -14.39 1.39 -0.05
C LEU A 144 -12.97 1.35 0.52
N LEU A 145 -12.80 1.65 1.81
CA LEU A 145 -11.48 1.78 2.43
C LEU A 145 -10.61 2.81 1.67
N ILE A 146 -11.16 4.02 1.49
CA ILE A 146 -10.41 5.17 0.95
C ILE A 146 -9.62 5.84 2.08
N ASP A 147 -8.30 5.90 1.95
CA ASP A 147 -7.42 6.66 2.83
C ASP A 147 -7.43 8.15 2.45
N TYR A 148 -8.34 8.93 3.03
CA TYR A 148 -8.43 10.36 2.75
C TYR A 148 -7.20 11.14 3.24
N ASP A 149 -6.51 10.67 4.28
CA ASP A 149 -5.29 11.32 4.77
C ASP A 149 -4.17 11.18 3.73
N LEU A 150 -3.98 9.98 3.15
CA LEU A 150 -3.07 9.76 2.02
C LEU A 150 -3.44 10.68 0.85
N LEU A 151 -4.72 10.70 0.43
CA LEU A 151 -5.14 11.51 -0.71
C LEU A 151 -4.84 13.00 -0.50
N ASN A 152 -5.14 13.52 0.68
CA ASN A 152 -4.90 14.92 1.02
C ASN A 152 -3.41 15.25 1.13
N GLU A 153 -2.61 14.38 1.75
CA GLU A 153 -1.16 14.53 1.85
C GLU A 153 -0.51 14.57 0.47
N LYS A 154 -0.83 13.61 -0.39
CA LYS A 154 -0.27 13.53 -1.75
C LYS A 154 -0.76 14.67 -2.63
N ALA A 155 -2.02 15.07 -2.54
CA ALA A 155 -2.52 16.25 -3.24
C ALA A 155 -1.79 17.53 -2.81
N LYS A 156 -1.43 17.67 -1.53
CA LYS A 156 -0.60 18.77 -1.05
C LYS A 156 0.81 18.71 -1.65
N HIS A 157 1.47 17.56 -1.64
CA HIS A 157 2.79 17.41 -2.25
C HIS A 157 2.80 17.78 -3.74
N ILE A 158 1.76 17.39 -4.47
CA ILE A 158 1.63 17.77 -5.89
C ILE A 158 1.50 19.28 -6.02
N LYS A 159 0.62 19.94 -5.25
CA LYS A 159 0.45 21.40 -5.29
C LYS A 159 1.75 22.14 -4.98
N ASP A 160 2.40 21.76 -3.88
CA ASP A 160 3.67 22.38 -3.45
C ASP A 160 4.78 22.19 -4.51
N ALA A 161 4.81 21.05 -5.20
CA ALA A 161 5.77 20.79 -6.27
C ALA A 161 5.43 21.56 -7.55
N VAL A 162 4.15 21.61 -7.94
CA VAL A 162 3.67 22.36 -9.11
C VAL A 162 3.93 23.84 -8.95
N GLU A 163 3.74 24.43 -7.77
CA GLU A 163 4.07 25.84 -7.50
C GLU A 163 5.57 26.13 -7.71
N LYS A 164 6.44 25.23 -7.26
CA LYS A 164 7.89 25.36 -7.47
C LYS A 164 8.29 25.19 -8.94
N LEU A 165 7.61 24.31 -9.67
CA LEU A 165 7.79 24.17 -11.13
C LEU A 165 7.30 25.39 -11.89
N ARG A 166 6.17 25.99 -11.49
CA ARG A 166 5.68 27.25 -12.06
C ARG A 166 6.68 28.38 -11.86
N PHE A 167 7.31 28.47 -10.69
CA PHE A 167 8.38 29.44 -10.46
C PHE A 167 9.54 29.24 -11.44
N VAL A 168 9.98 28.00 -11.68
CA VAL A 168 11.03 27.72 -12.66
C VAL A 168 10.60 28.07 -14.09
N LEU A 169 9.37 27.70 -14.48
CA LEU A 169 8.81 28.02 -15.80
C LEU A 169 8.42 29.51 -15.99
N SER A 170 8.41 30.30 -14.92
CA SER A 170 8.24 31.75 -15.03
C SER A 170 9.47 32.46 -15.61
N LYS A 171 10.61 31.74 -15.67
CA LYS A 171 11.83 32.20 -16.32
C LYS A 171 11.74 31.86 -17.80
N ASP A 172 12.30 32.73 -18.64
CA ASP A 172 12.34 32.42 -20.07
C ASP A 172 13.28 31.23 -20.34
N GLU A 173 13.14 30.64 -21.54
CA GLU A 173 13.91 29.45 -21.93
C GLU A 173 15.42 29.72 -21.86
N THR A 174 15.87 30.93 -22.19
CA THR A 174 17.30 31.26 -22.19
C THR A 174 17.86 31.28 -20.77
N GLU A 175 17.11 31.83 -19.82
CA GLU A 175 17.45 31.80 -18.41
C GLU A 175 17.40 30.38 -17.84
N PHE A 176 16.43 29.56 -18.25
CA PHE A 176 16.35 28.15 -17.86
C PHE A 176 17.58 27.35 -18.33
N LEU A 177 17.94 27.48 -19.61
CA LEU A 177 19.05 26.75 -20.22
C LEU A 177 20.42 27.19 -19.71
N SER A 178 20.58 28.47 -19.36
CA SER A 178 21.85 29.01 -18.87
C SER A 178 22.16 28.70 -17.40
N LYS A 179 21.18 28.20 -16.63
CA LYS A 179 21.32 27.93 -15.19
C LYS A 179 21.06 26.46 -14.87
N PRO A 180 22.11 25.62 -14.72
CA PRO A 180 21.97 24.18 -14.44
C PRO A 180 21.07 23.86 -13.24
N MET A 181 21.10 24.70 -12.20
CA MET A 181 20.28 24.53 -11.00
C MET A 181 18.76 24.53 -11.28
N TYR A 182 18.29 25.22 -12.34
CA TYR A 182 16.88 25.21 -12.70
C TYR A 182 16.44 23.87 -13.25
N PHE A 183 17.29 23.25 -14.08
CA PHE A 183 17.06 21.89 -14.56
C PHE A 183 16.99 20.89 -13.39
N ASP A 184 17.97 20.90 -12.49
CA ASP A 184 18.00 19.96 -11.36
C ASP A 184 16.78 20.10 -10.44
N ARG A 185 16.40 21.33 -10.11
CA ARG A 185 15.21 21.61 -9.29
C ARG A 185 13.94 21.16 -9.99
N ALA A 186 13.80 21.47 -11.28
CA ALA A 186 12.61 21.10 -12.03
C ALA A 186 12.50 19.58 -12.21
N LYS A 187 13.60 18.89 -12.48
CA LYS A 187 13.67 17.42 -12.49
C LYS A 187 13.17 16.84 -11.16
N TYR A 188 13.70 17.33 -10.03
CA TYR A 188 13.30 16.88 -8.71
C TYR A 188 11.81 17.11 -8.42
N PHE A 189 11.31 18.34 -8.62
CA PHE A 189 9.90 18.64 -8.32
C PHE A 189 8.93 17.94 -9.28
N TYR A 190 9.32 17.69 -10.52
CA TYR A 190 8.53 16.87 -11.43
C TYR A 190 8.39 15.44 -10.91
N GLN A 191 9.49 14.81 -10.48
CA GLN A 191 9.46 13.48 -9.87
C GLN A 191 8.58 13.44 -8.62
N VAL A 192 8.72 14.43 -7.72
CA VAL A 192 7.88 14.52 -6.51
C VAL A 192 6.38 14.62 -6.85
N ALA A 193 6.02 15.47 -7.82
CA ALA A 193 4.63 15.61 -8.25
C ALA A 193 4.11 14.30 -8.89
N TYR A 194 4.92 13.67 -9.74
CA TYR A 194 4.56 12.43 -10.43
C TYR A 194 4.35 11.27 -9.46
N ASP A 195 5.29 11.05 -8.54
CA ASP A 195 5.22 9.96 -7.58
C ASP A 195 4.04 10.14 -6.62
N ALA A 196 3.73 11.38 -6.23
CA ALA A 196 2.55 11.66 -5.42
C ALA A 196 1.24 11.39 -6.16
N LEU A 197 1.15 11.74 -7.45
CA LEU A 197 -0.01 11.43 -8.29
C LEU A 197 -0.14 9.91 -8.52
N PHE A 198 0.98 9.23 -8.73
CA PHE A 198 1.04 7.78 -8.89
C PHE A 198 0.60 7.05 -7.62
N ASP A 199 0.99 7.53 -6.42
CA ASP A 199 0.53 6.97 -5.14
C ASP A 199 -0.98 7.13 -4.95
N ILE A 200 -1.56 8.30 -5.28
CA ILE A 200 -3.02 8.51 -5.28
C ILE A 200 -3.67 7.48 -6.19
N CYS A 201 -3.16 7.37 -7.41
CA CYS A 201 -3.69 6.46 -8.40
C CYS A 201 -3.66 5.01 -7.90
N ARG A 202 -2.52 4.55 -7.39
CA ARG A 202 -2.34 3.16 -6.94
C ARG A 202 -3.28 2.81 -5.80
N HIS A 203 -3.57 3.77 -4.92
CA HIS A 203 -4.55 3.61 -3.85
C HIS A 203 -6.00 3.55 -4.36
N LEU A 204 -6.34 4.34 -5.38
CA LEU A 204 -7.69 4.42 -5.94
C LEU A 204 -8.01 3.31 -6.96
N ALA A 205 -7.05 2.81 -7.73
CA ALA A 205 -7.29 1.88 -8.83
C ALA A 205 -8.12 0.64 -8.42
N PRO A 206 -7.85 -0.03 -7.29
CA PRO A 206 -8.67 -1.17 -6.85
C PRO A 206 -10.11 -0.79 -6.53
N LYS A 207 -10.37 0.47 -6.15
CA LYS A 207 -11.71 0.96 -5.78
C LYS A 207 -12.59 1.13 -7.01
N PHE A 208 -11.97 1.45 -8.14
CA PHE A 208 -12.58 1.45 -9.47
C PHE A 208 -12.55 0.07 -10.16
N LYS A 209 -12.21 -1.01 -9.43
CA LYS A 209 -12.12 -2.38 -9.96
C LYS A 209 -11.13 -2.54 -11.12
N LEU A 210 -10.11 -1.68 -11.18
CA LEU A 210 -9.04 -1.78 -12.18
C LEU A 210 -8.05 -2.87 -11.76
N LYS A 211 -7.57 -3.66 -12.72
CA LYS A 211 -6.50 -4.62 -12.47
C LYS A 211 -5.21 -3.86 -12.13
N ASN A 212 -4.42 -4.42 -11.21
CA ASN A 212 -3.18 -3.82 -10.74
C ASN A 212 -2.29 -3.36 -11.91
N PRO A 213 -2.05 -2.04 -12.06
CA PRO A 213 -1.12 -1.55 -13.06
C PRO A 213 0.28 -1.93 -12.59
N SER A 214 0.97 -2.81 -13.31
CA SER A 214 2.33 -3.20 -12.95
C SER A 214 3.30 -2.01 -13.01
N ASP A 215 3.08 -1.06 -13.93
CA ASP A 215 4.11 -0.06 -14.23
C ASP A 215 3.62 1.40 -14.32
N ASP A 216 2.40 1.68 -14.78
CA ASP A 216 1.86 3.04 -14.72
C ASP A 216 0.35 3.12 -14.53
N CYS A 217 -0.02 3.55 -13.32
CA CYS A 217 -1.39 3.58 -12.87
C CYS A 217 -2.17 4.71 -13.55
N LEU A 218 -1.51 5.85 -13.81
CA LEU A 218 -2.19 7.02 -14.35
C LEU A 218 -2.71 6.74 -15.76
N VAL A 219 -1.91 6.01 -16.55
CA VAL A 219 -2.32 5.50 -17.87
C VAL A 219 -3.55 4.59 -17.76
N VAL A 220 -3.56 3.66 -16.80
CA VAL A 220 -4.70 2.75 -16.61
C VAL A 220 -5.97 3.50 -16.19
N MET A 221 -5.85 4.53 -15.34
CA MET A 221 -6.98 5.41 -15.00
C MET A 221 -7.51 6.15 -16.23
N ALA A 222 -6.62 6.65 -17.09
CA ALA A 222 -7.02 7.37 -18.29
C ALA A 222 -7.71 6.45 -19.30
N GLN A 223 -7.21 5.23 -19.49
CA GLN A 223 -7.85 4.21 -20.33
C GLN A 223 -9.24 3.81 -19.81
N ALA A 224 -9.46 3.90 -18.50
CA ALA A 224 -10.75 3.66 -17.86
C ALA A 224 -11.67 4.90 -17.84
N ASN A 225 -11.28 6.01 -18.49
CA ASN A 225 -12.00 7.29 -18.49
C ASN A 225 -12.24 7.88 -17.09
N ILE A 226 -11.37 7.58 -16.13
CA ILE A 226 -11.42 8.19 -14.78
C ILE A 226 -10.71 9.54 -14.78
N VAL A 227 -9.69 9.68 -15.63
CA VAL A 227 -9.06 10.96 -15.96
C VAL A 227 -9.03 11.13 -17.48
N GLU A 228 -9.06 12.36 -17.96
CA GLU A 228 -9.08 12.68 -19.38
C GLU A 228 -7.67 12.62 -20.01
N ASN A 229 -7.61 12.71 -21.33
CA ASN A 229 -6.35 12.85 -22.09
C ASN A 229 -5.31 11.71 -21.85
N PRO A 230 -5.59 10.46 -22.26
CA PRO A 230 -4.64 9.34 -22.08
C PRO A 230 -3.24 9.60 -22.65
N ASN A 231 -3.14 10.32 -23.78
CA ASN A 231 -1.85 10.70 -24.36
C ASN A 231 -1.01 11.57 -23.42
N ILE A 232 -1.64 12.43 -22.61
CA ILE A 232 -0.93 13.22 -21.62
C ILE A 232 -0.44 12.35 -20.47
N ALA A 233 -1.26 11.42 -19.98
CA ALA A 233 -0.82 10.44 -18.99
C ALA A 233 0.40 9.64 -19.48
N TYR A 234 0.39 9.20 -20.75
CA TYR A 234 1.54 8.56 -21.39
C TYR A 234 2.77 9.47 -21.46
N ASP A 235 2.62 10.73 -21.86
CA ASP A 235 3.73 11.67 -21.93
C ASP A 235 4.33 11.95 -20.54
N MET A 236 3.48 12.06 -19.51
CA MET A 236 3.95 12.25 -18.13
C MET A 236 4.76 11.04 -17.64
N MET A 237 4.28 9.82 -17.90
CA MET A 237 5.00 8.58 -17.62
C MET A 237 6.34 8.53 -18.36
N ARG A 238 6.34 8.81 -19.67
CA ARG A 238 7.56 8.77 -20.49
C ARG A 238 8.60 9.78 -19.99
N LEU A 239 8.17 10.97 -19.61
CA LEU A 239 9.06 11.98 -19.03
C LEU A 239 9.65 11.49 -17.71
N LYS A 240 8.83 11.00 -16.77
CA LYS A 240 9.31 10.44 -15.50
C LYS A 240 10.32 9.31 -15.73
N ASN A 241 10.03 8.40 -16.64
CA ASN A 241 10.92 7.28 -16.95
C ASN A 241 12.24 7.77 -17.58
N LYS A 242 12.20 8.72 -18.52
CA LYS A 242 13.41 9.33 -19.10
C LYS A 242 14.30 9.97 -18.03
N LEU A 243 13.70 10.68 -17.06
CA LEU A 243 14.45 11.35 -15.98
C LEU A 243 15.18 10.39 -15.03
N ILE A 244 14.74 9.13 -14.91
CA ILE A 244 15.36 8.13 -14.03
C ILE A 244 16.29 7.18 -14.77
N THR A 245 16.09 6.95 -16.07
CA THR A 245 16.87 5.95 -16.82
C THR A 245 18.14 6.53 -17.46
N THR A 246 18.20 7.83 -17.69
CA THR A 246 19.36 8.48 -18.31
C THR A 246 19.78 9.74 -17.56
N TRP A 247 21.08 10.02 -17.61
CA TRP A 247 21.68 11.28 -17.19
C TRP A 247 21.70 12.32 -18.30
N ASP A 248 21.59 11.88 -19.56
CA ASP A 248 21.64 12.70 -20.75
C ASP A 248 20.21 13.05 -21.20
N VAL A 249 19.64 14.06 -20.56
CA VAL A 249 18.33 14.60 -20.88
C VAL A 249 18.54 15.98 -21.48
N ASP A 250 18.15 16.18 -22.73
CA ASP A 250 18.20 17.50 -23.35
C ASP A 250 17.34 18.51 -22.55
N HIS A 251 17.98 19.60 -22.10
CA HIS A 251 17.34 20.58 -21.22
C HIS A 251 16.22 21.35 -21.92
N ARG A 252 16.32 21.58 -23.23
CA ARG A 252 15.29 22.27 -24.02
C ARG A 252 14.07 21.38 -24.20
N GLU A 253 14.26 20.13 -24.60
CA GLU A 253 13.19 19.13 -24.67
C GLU A 253 12.48 18.98 -23.32
N PHE A 254 13.25 18.96 -22.23
CA PHE A 254 12.69 18.88 -20.88
C PHE A 254 11.85 20.12 -20.52
N TYR A 255 12.33 21.33 -20.83
CA TYR A 255 11.60 22.57 -20.59
C TYR A 255 10.26 22.60 -21.32
N GLU A 256 10.24 22.25 -22.61
CA GLU A 256 9.03 22.21 -23.43
C GLU A 256 8.05 21.12 -22.96
N ALA A 257 8.56 19.92 -22.64
CA ALA A 257 7.74 18.85 -22.08
C ALA A 257 7.13 19.27 -20.73
N LEU A 258 7.92 19.89 -19.85
CA LEU A 258 7.45 20.36 -18.56
C LEU A 258 6.34 21.41 -18.71
N LYS A 259 6.52 22.40 -19.59
CA LYS A 259 5.53 23.44 -19.88
C LYS A 259 4.21 22.86 -20.40
N LYS A 260 4.27 21.86 -21.28
CA LYS A 260 3.10 21.14 -21.79
C LYS A 260 2.36 20.38 -20.70
N LEU A 261 3.09 19.67 -19.83
CA LEU A 261 2.52 18.68 -18.91
C LEU A 261 2.08 19.27 -17.57
N LEU A 262 2.71 20.36 -17.13
CA LEU A 262 2.47 20.92 -15.79
C LEU A 262 0.99 21.21 -15.46
N PRO A 263 0.16 21.75 -16.36
CA PRO A 263 -1.25 22.03 -16.07
C PRO A 263 -2.07 20.77 -15.70
N TYR A 264 -1.65 19.60 -16.19
CA TYR A 264 -2.43 18.37 -16.04
C TYR A 264 -2.30 17.72 -14.67
N PHE A 265 -1.27 18.06 -13.88
CA PHE A 265 -1.20 17.61 -12.49
C PHE A 265 -2.42 18.06 -11.68
N GLU A 266 -2.80 19.33 -11.81
CA GLU A 266 -3.96 19.87 -11.10
C GLU A 266 -5.29 19.42 -11.72
N ALA A 267 -5.34 19.30 -13.06
CA ALA A 267 -6.50 18.77 -13.76
C ALA A 267 -6.84 17.34 -13.27
N TYR A 268 -5.84 16.45 -13.24
CA TYR A 268 -6.00 15.08 -12.78
C TYR A 268 -6.38 14.98 -11.30
N ILE A 269 -5.84 15.83 -10.42
CA ILE A 269 -6.30 15.88 -9.02
C ILE A 269 -7.80 16.24 -8.95
N LYS A 270 -8.24 17.21 -9.75
CA LYS A 270 -9.63 17.66 -9.76
C LYS A 270 -10.56 16.56 -10.27
N GLU A 271 -10.19 15.90 -11.35
CA GLU A 271 -10.92 14.77 -11.95
C GLU A 271 -11.01 13.61 -10.95
N LEU A 272 -9.88 13.16 -10.40
CA LEU A 272 -9.85 12.09 -9.39
C LEU A 272 -10.70 12.41 -8.17
N SER A 273 -10.68 13.67 -7.70
CA SER A 273 -11.53 14.12 -6.59
C SER A 273 -13.03 14.03 -6.94
N ALA A 274 -13.41 14.37 -8.17
CA ALA A 274 -14.78 14.24 -8.65
C ALA A 274 -15.19 12.76 -8.77
N SER A 275 -14.35 11.91 -9.37
CA SER A 275 -14.60 10.48 -9.51
C SER A 275 -14.72 9.78 -8.15
N VAL A 276 -13.91 10.16 -7.17
CA VAL A 276 -14.03 9.63 -5.80
C VAL A 276 -15.37 10.00 -5.17
N LYS A 277 -15.84 11.25 -5.33
CA LYS A 277 -17.14 11.68 -4.82
C LYS A 277 -18.29 10.90 -5.45
N GLU A 278 -18.21 10.64 -6.76
CA GLU A 278 -19.20 9.83 -7.47
C GLU A 278 -19.16 8.38 -6.99
N LEU A 279 -17.97 7.79 -6.87
CA LEU A 279 -17.77 6.42 -6.41
C LEU A 279 -18.38 6.20 -5.02
N VAL A 280 -18.20 7.14 -4.09
CA VAL A 280 -18.75 7.04 -2.72
C VAL A 280 -20.28 7.14 -2.69
N LYS A 281 -20.91 7.86 -3.63
CA LYS A 281 -22.39 7.93 -3.71
C LYS A 281 -23.03 6.61 -4.15
N ASN A 282 -22.27 5.75 -4.80
CA ASN A 282 -22.76 4.51 -5.42
C ASN A 282 -22.51 3.26 -4.55
N VAL A 283 -22.22 3.44 -3.25
CA VAL A 283 -21.82 2.41 -2.28
C VAL A 283 -22.69 2.44 -1.04
#